data_AF-A0A943DXG1-F1
#
_entry.id   AF-A0A943DXG1-F1
#
_cell.length_a   1.000
_cell.length_b   1.000
_cell.length_c   1.000
_cell.angle_alpha   90.00
_cell.angle_beta   90.00
_cell.angle_gamma   90.00
#
_symmetry.space_group_name_H-M   'P 1'
#
loop_
_entity.id
_entity.type
_entity.pdbx_description
1 polymer ?
#
loop_
_entity_poly.entity_id
_entity_poly.type
_entity_poly.pdbx_seq_one_letter_code
_entity_poly.pdbx_strand_id
1 'polypeptide(L)'
;MMEKVTQMIAMLIKAWKKESVSQIDTPSVSATPEPKQQSPNNSACLTERVNTFLQTHYDFRYNRLTEETEFRPLSGTKTEFRPIGKRELNTLCMEAHAEGISCWDKDVSRYIYSTQIGEYHPFRLYMDELPPWDGIDRLTPLARRVSALPLWGKGFHTWMLGLAAQWEGKTGVHANSLAPILISAEQGRMKSTFCKSLMPKVLQRYYMDNLKLTSEGQAERLLSEMGLINLDEFDKYAESKMPLLKNLMQMSSLHVCKAYQRNFRDLPRIASFIGTSNRSDLMSDPTGSRRFFCVEVEKPINCEGIEHEQIFAQLKAELADGCPYWFDKETEREIQQNNAPFYRTCPAEEVFLSCFRTTASAKEKYLRLSAADIYKELKKRNAAALRGFNPNHFAQVLIKMGVERKHTEYGNVYLVVRR
;
A
#
# COMPACT_ATOMS: atom_id res chain seq x y z
N MET A 1 -60.08 -34.32 6.61
CA MET A 1 -58.95 -33.71 7.35
C MET A 1 -59.19 -32.24 7.72
N MET A 2 -60.05 -31.50 6.98
CA MET A 2 -60.43 -30.11 7.30
C MET A 2 -61.45 -29.96 8.46
N GLU A 3 -62.35 -30.92 8.71
CA GLU A 3 -63.36 -30.82 9.78
C GLU A 3 -62.80 -30.89 11.22
N LYS A 4 -61.69 -31.60 11.43
CA LYS A 4 -61.08 -31.72 12.77
C LYS A 4 -60.38 -30.42 13.20
N VAL A 5 -59.90 -29.63 12.23
CA VAL A 5 -59.23 -28.34 12.50
C VAL A 5 -60.25 -27.27 12.90
N THR A 6 -61.44 -27.28 12.28
CA THR A 6 -62.51 -26.32 12.58
C THR A 6 -63.11 -26.53 13.98
N GLN A 7 -63.24 -27.78 14.45
CA GLN A 7 -63.70 -28.08 15.81
C GLN A 7 -62.71 -27.66 16.90
N MET A 8 -61.39 -27.76 16.63
CA MET A 8 -60.36 -27.35 17.58
C MET A 8 -60.32 -25.83 17.77
N ILE A 9 -60.52 -25.07 16.69
CA ILE A 9 -60.61 -23.59 16.73
C ILE A 9 -61.86 -23.14 17.50
N ALA A 10 -62.99 -23.81 17.32
CA ALA A 10 -64.23 -23.49 18.05
C ALA A 10 -64.14 -23.76 19.57
N MET A 11 -63.40 -24.80 20.00
CA MET A 11 -63.16 -25.07 21.43
C MET A 11 -62.24 -24.02 22.08
N LEU A 12 -61.20 -23.55 21.37
CA LEU A 12 -60.28 -22.54 21.89
C LEU A 12 -60.94 -21.16 22.04
N ILE A 13 -61.83 -20.78 21.13
CA ILE A 13 -62.63 -19.55 21.23
C ILE A 13 -63.61 -19.62 22.42
N LYS A 14 -64.18 -20.80 22.70
CA LYS A 14 -65.06 -21.02 23.85
C LYS A 14 -64.31 -21.00 25.19
N ALA A 15 -63.07 -21.50 25.23
CA ALA A 15 -62.22 -21.45 26.42
C ALA A 15 -61.80 -20.00 26.74
N TRP A 16 -61.44 -19.21 25.71
CA TRP A 16 -61.02 -17.82 25.88
C TRP A 16 -62.14 -16.88 26.34
N LYS A 17 -63.39 -17.13 25.91
CA LYS A 17 -64.57 -16.36 26.36
C LYS A 17 -65.04 -16.70 27.78
N LYS A 18 -64.56 -17.80 28.39
CA LYS A 18 -65.04 -18.27 29.69
C LYS A 18 -64.20 -17.78 30.88
N GLU A 19 -63.00 -17.26 30.63
CA GLU A 19 -62.10 -16.71 31.66
C GLU A 19 -62.21 -15.19 31.85
N SER A 20 -63.10 -14.50 31.13
CA SER A 20 -63.21 -13.03 31.13
C SER A 20 -64.51 -12.49 31.76
N VAL A 21 -65.16 -13.23 32.66
CA VAL A 21 -66.32 -12.73 33.41
C VAL A 21 -66.25 -13.16 34.89
N SER A 22 -65.75 -12.29 35.76
CA SER A 22 -66.15 -12.24 37.16
C SER A 22 -66.44 -10.78 37.53
N GLN A 23 -67.61 -10.58 38.13
CA GLN A 23 -68.33 -9.32 38.30
C GLN A 23 -67.72 -8.35 39.31
N ILE A 24 -68.12 -7.10 39.11
CA ILE A 24 -67.82 -5.86 39.81
C ILE A 24 -68.66 -5.75 41.09
N ASP A 25 -68.05 -5.28 42.18
CA ASP A 25 -68.73 -4.52 43.24
C ASP A 25 -68.07 -3.12 43.33
N THR A 26 -68.88 -2.07 43.27
CA THR A 26 -68.52 -0.63 43.49
C THR A 26 -69.15 -0.19 44.82
N PRO A 27 -68.69 0.88 45.55
CA PRO A 27 -68.28 2.19 45.02
C PRO A 27 -67.11 2.91 45.76
N SER A 28 -66.48 3.93 45.19
CA SER A 28 -66.77 5.34 45.50
C SER A 28 -65.95 6.29 44.60
N VAL A 29 -66.57 7.41 44.27
CA VAL A 29 -66.09 8.47 43.38
C VAL A 29 -64.90 9.21 44.00
N SER A 30 -63.78 9.28 43.29
CA SER A 30 -62.85 10.41 43.38
C SER A 30 -62.08 10.59 42.05
N ALA A 31 -61.82 11.85 41.72
CA ALA A 31 -61.50 12.38 40.41
C ALA A 31 -60.40 11.65 39.63
N THR A 32 -60.65 11.41 38.35
CA THR A 32 -59.67 10.99 37.35
C THR A 32 -58.57 12.05 37.22
N PRO A 33 -57.29 11.73 37.42
CA PRO A 33 -56.20 12.58 36.97
C PRO A 33 -56.11 12.48 35.44
N GLU A 34 -55.96 13.63 34.79
CA GLU A 34 -55.66 13.73 33.36
C GLU A 34 -54.50 12.81 32.94
N PRO A 35 -54.51 12.31 31.68
CA PRO A 35 -53.41 11.50 31.17
C PRO A 35 -52.14 12.34 31.15
N LYS A 36 -51.19 12.02 32.03
CA LYS A 36 -49.83 12.57 31.97
C LYS A 36 -49.26 12.33 30.58
N GLN A 37 -49.17 13.40 29.80
CA GLN A 37 -48.28 13.46 28.64
C GLN A 37 -46.91 12.97 29.10
N GLN A 38 -46.46 11.84 28.55
CA GLN A 38 -45.06 11.44 28.66
C GLN A 38 -44.26 12.53 27.96
N SER A 39 -43.63 13.40 28.76
CA SER A 39 -42.61 14.31 28.28
C SER A 39 -41.56 13.48 27.51
N PRO A 40 -41.10 13.94 26.34
CA PRO A 40 -40.04 13.23 25.62
C PRO A 40 -38.86 13.07 26.57
N ASN A 41 -38.35 11.84 26.65
CA ASN A 41 -37.27 11.45 27.53
C ASN A 41 -36.12 12.47 27.41
N ASN A 42 -35.84 13.25 28.46
CA ASN A 42 -34.93 14.42 28.40
C ASN A 42 -33.55 14.08 27.79
N SER A 43 -33.09 12.84 27.93
CA SER A 43 -31.85 12.33 27.34
C SER A 43 -31.92 12.19 25.81
N ALA A 44 -33.02 11.67 25.26
CA ALA A 44 -33.22 11.54 23.82
C ALA A 44 -33.29 12.93 23.15
N CYS A 45 -34.00 13.86 23.79
CA CYS A 45 -34.06 15.26 23.37
C CYS A 45 -32.66 15.92 23.39
N LEU A 46 -31.83 15.65 24.41
CA LEU A 46 -30.46 16.17 24.47
C LEU A 46 -29.58 15.60 23.36
N THR A 47 -29.61 14.28 23.12
CA THR A 47 -28.85 13.65 22.03
C THR A 47 -29.23 14.22 20.68
N GLU A 48 -30.52 14.40 20.41
CA GLU A 48 -31.01 14.99 19.17
C GLU A 48 -30.53 16.44 19.00
N ARG A 49 -30.57 17.25 20.07
CA ARG A 49 -30.05 18.63 20.04
C ARG A 49 -28.55 18.69 19.77
N VAL A 50 -27.76 17.83 20.41
CA VAL A 50 -26.30 17.74 20.17
C VAL A 50 -26.02 17.32 18.73
N ASN A 51 -26.69 16.28 18.23
CA ASN A 51 -26.51 15.81 16.87
C ASN A 51 -26.90 16.88 15.85
N THR A 52 -28.03 17.56 16.06
CA THR A 52 -28.50 18.64 15.18
C THR A 52 -27.49 19.79 15.16
N PHE A 53 -26.97 20.20 16.32
CA PHE A 53 -25.92 21.21 16.40
C PHE A 53 -24.69 20.80 15.60
N LEU A 54 -24.16 19.59 15.85
CA LEU A 54 -22.97 19.09 15.17
C LEU A 54 -23.17 19.03 13.65
N GLN A 55 -24.31 18.52 13.18
CA GLN A 55 -24.63 18.41 11.75
C GLN A 55 -24.91 19.76 11.07
N THR A 56 -25.38 20.76 11.80
CA THR A 56 -25.69 22.09 11.25
C THR A 56 -24.42 22.93 11.08
N HIS A 57 -23.40 22.71 11.91
CA HIS A 57 -22.17 23.49 11.91
C HIS A 57 -20.98 22.79 11.25
N TYR A 58 -20.98 21.45 11.20
CA TYR A 58 -19.81 20.67 10.82
C TYR A 58 -20.13 19.55 9.83
N ASP A 59 -19.17 19.30 8.96
CA ASP A 59 -19.13 18.16 8.07
C ASP A 59 -18.14 17.13 8.64
N PHE A 60 -18.62 15.90 8.87
CA PHE A 60 -17.87 14.82 9.49
C PHE A 60 -17.73 13.63 8.55
N ARG A 61 -16.56 12.99 8.60
CA ARG A 61 -16.32 11.74 7.87
C ARG A 61 -15.33 10.85 8.61
N TYR A 62 -15.53 9.54 8.53
CA TYR A 62 -14.67 8.56 9.17
C TYR A 62 -13.68 7.96 8.16
N ASN A 63 -12.38 8.15 8.40
CA ASN A 63 -11.33 7.71 7.51
C ASN A 63 -11.02 6.23 7.70
N ARG A 64 -11.35 5.38 6.71
CA ARG A 64 -11.15 3.92 6.83
C ARG A 64 -9.68 3.49 6.93
N LEU A 65 -8.74 4.31 6.46
CA LEU A 65 -7.32 3.97 6.50
C LEU A 65 -6.70 4.32 7.85
N THR A 66 -6.89 5.56 8.31
CA THR A 66 -6.34 6.01 9.60
C THR A 66 -7.19 5.58 10.80
N GLU A 67 -8.45 5.19 10.56
CA GLU A 67 -9.46 4.90 11.60
C GLU A 67 -9.78 6.09 12.51
N GLU A 68 -9.67 7.30 11.96
CA GLU A 68 -9.94 8.55 12.66
C GLU A 68 -11.15 9.27 12.06
N THR A 69 -11.95 9.90 12.92
CA THR A 69 -12.99 10.85 12.49
C THR A 69 -12.33 12.18 12.15
N GLU A 70 -12.65 12.70 10.97
CA GLU A 70 -12.22 14.01 10.49
C GLU A 70 -13.40 14.96 10.41
N PHE A 71 -13.13 16.26 10.52
CA PHE A 71 -14.16 17.29 10.37
C PHE A 71 -13.65 18.56 9.69
N ARG A 72 -14.61 19.34 9.20
CA ARG A 72 -14.44 20.74 8.81
C ARG A 72 -15.70 21.56 9.14
N PRO A 73 -15.59 22.87 9.37
CA PRO A 73 -16.77 23.74 9.50
C PRO A 73 -17.53 23.85 8.18
N LEU A 74 -18.87 23.85 8.23
CA LEU A 74 -19.73 24.04 7.06
C LEU A 74 -19.70 25.48 6.54
N SER A 75 -19.48 26.46 7.43
CA SER A 75 -19.34 27.88 7.08
C SER A 75 -18.10 28.20 6.24
N GLY A 76 -17.16 27.26 6.11
CA GLY A 76 -15.95 27.41 5.32
C GLY A 76 -15.74 26.23 4.37
N THR A 77 -16.43 26.20 3.24
CA THR A 77 -16.32 25.15 2.21
C THR A 77 -14.90 24.96 1.66
N LYS A 78 -14.01 25.95 1.82
CA LYS A 78 -12.58 25.87 1.46
C LYS A 78 -11.66 25.31 2.56
N THR A 79 -12.20 24.95 3.72
CA THR A 79 -11.39 24.44 4.84
C THR A 79 -11.10 22.96 4.65
N GLU A 80 -9.83 22.57 4.79
CA GLU A 80 -9.41 21.16 4.72
C GLU A 80 -9.95 20.38 5.94
N PHE A 81 -10.28 19.11 5.73
CA PHE A 81 -10.64 18.20 6.82
C PHE A 81 -9.43 17.95 7.71
N ARG A 82 -9.64 18.01 9.02
CA ARG A 82 -8.63 17.73 10.05
C ARG A 82 -9.10 16.63 11.01
N PRO A 83 -8.20 15.81 11.56
CA PRO A 83 -8.57 14.77 12.51
C PRO A 83 -9.13 15.38 13.80
N ILE A 84 -10.09 14.69 14.42
CA ILE A 84 -10.64 15.08 15.73
C ILE A 84 -9.79 14.48 16.84
N GLY A 85 -9.12 15.34 17.60
CA GLY A 85 -8.47 14.99 18.84
C GLY A 85 -9.27 15.40 20.07
N LYS A 86 -8.66 15.23 21.25
CA LYS A 86 -9.25 15.66 22.52
C LYS A 86 -9.50 17.18 22.57
N ARG A 87 -8.61 17.96 21.97
CA ARG A 87 -8.72 19.43 21.95
C ARG A 87 -9.95 19.86 21.17
N GLU A 88 -10.16 19.25 20.02
CA GLU A 88 -11.27 19.53 19.11
C GLU A 88 -12.61 19.12 19.74
N LEU A 89 -12.66 17.96 20.39
CA LEU A 89 -13.85 17.54 21.16
C LEU A 89 -14.24 18.56 22.24
N ASN A 90 -13.25 19.07 22.98
CA ASN A 90 -13.50 20.09 24.00
C ASN A 90 -14.04 21.38 23.36
N THR A 91 -13.50 21.79 22.20
CA THR A 91 -14.01 22.96 21.46
C THR A 91 -15.46 22.76 21.03
N LEU A 92 -15.79 21.61 20.43
CA LEU A 92 -17.17 21.30 20.01
C LEU A 92 -18.16 21.33 21.20
N CYS A 93 -17.73 20.85 22.36
CA CYS A 93 -18.52 20.88 23.59
C CYS A 93 -18.76 22.34 24.07
N MET A 94 -17.70 23.16 24.09
CA MET A 94 -17.79 24.57 24.50
C MET A 94 -18.69 25.39 23.56
N GLU A 95 -18.67 25.12 22.26
CA GLU A 95 -19.53 25.80 21.29
C GLU A 95 -21.00 25.36 21.43
N ALA A 96 -21.26 24.07 21.67
CA ALA A 96 -22.60 23.60 21.98
C ALA A 96 -23.17 24.28 23.24
N HIS A 97 -22.33 24.50 24.26
CA HIS A 97 -22.72 25.26 25.46
C HIS A 97 -23.06 26.71 25.13
N ALA A 98 -22.31 27.35 24.24
CA ALA A 98 -22.58 28.72 23.79
C ALA A 98 -23.95 28.85 23.10
N GLU A 99 -24.44 27.79 22.48
CA GLU A 99 -25.79 27.70 21.89
C GLU A 99 -26.87 27.18 22.86
N GLY A 100 -26.56 27.10 24.16
CA GLY A 100 -27.51 26.71 25.19
C GLY A 100 -27.80 25.20 25.25
N ILE A 101 -26.91 24.37 24.69
CA ILE A 101 -27.01 22.90 24.77
C ILE A 101 -26.14 22.44 25.94
N SER A 102 -26.76 22.01 27.04
CA SER A 102 -26.05 21.49 28.22
C SER A 102 -25.62 20.03 28.02
N CYS A 103 -24.59 19.82 27.19
CA CYS A 103 -24.04 18.49 26.92
C CYS A 103 -22.75 18.22 27.69
N TRP A 104 -22.42 16.95 27.91
CA TRP A 104 -21.12 16.54 28.43
C TRP A 104 -20.18 16.17 27.27
N ASP A 105 -18.87 16.16 27.52
CA ASP A 105 -17.87 15.68 26.55
C ASP A 105 -18.19 14.26 26.04
N LYS A 106 -18.80 13.44 26.91
CA LYS A 106 -19.28 12.09 26.55
C LYS A 106 -20.40 12.09 25.52
N ASP A 107 -21.26 13.09 25.50
CA ASP A 107 -22.37 13.15 24.55
C ASP A 107 -21.86 13.50 23.15
N VAL A 108 -20.93 14.45 23.06
CA VAL A 108 -20.23 14.79 21.80
C VAL A 108 -19.41 13.61 21.31
N SER A 109 -18.54 13.04 22.14
CA SER A 109 -17.69 11.91 21.75
C SER A 109 -18.47 10.66 21.33
N ARG A 110 -19.62 10.38 21.96
CA ARG A 110 -20.51 9.28 21.53
C ARG A 110 -20.95 9.46 20.09
N TYR A 111 -21.37 10.67 19.70
CA TYR A 111 -21.73 10.95 18.31
C TYR A 111 -20.52 10.80 17.38
N ILE A 112 -19.40 11.45 17.73
CA ILE A 112 -18.16 11.51 16.92
C ILE A 112 -17.52 10.14 16.67
N TYR A 113 -17.64 9.21 17.61
CA TYR A 113 -17.08 7.85 17.49
C TYR A 113 -18.15 6.79 17.23
N SER A 114 -19.36 7.21 16.82
CA SER A 114 -20.42 6.27 16.44
C SER A 114 -20.42 5.97 14.95
N THR A 115 -21.12 4.90 14.59
CA THR A 115 -21.44 4.53 13.20
C THR A 115 -22.42 5.49 12.51
N GLN A 116 -22.86 6.58 13.17
CA GLN A 116 -23.67 7.61 12.52
C GLN A 116 -22.85 8.47 11.55
N ILE A 117 -21.53 8.54 11.75
CA ILE A 117 -20.64 9.24 10.82
C ILE A 117 -20.30 8.32 9.66
N GLY A 118 -20.55 8.79 8.44
CA GLY A 118 -20.26 8.05 7.23
C GLY A 118 -18.77 7.76 7.06
N GLU A 119 -18.45 6.52 6.72
CA GLU A 119 -17.07 6.13 6.40
C GLU A 119 -16.71 6.49 4.96
N TYR A 120 -15.44 6.82 4.73
CA TYR A 120 -14.91 7.03 3.38
C TYR A 120 -13.52 6.39 3.21
N HIS A 121 -13.18 6.05 1.97
CA HIS A 121 -11.85 5.59 1.60
C HIS A 121 -11.15 6.66 0.76
N PRO A 122 -10.08 7.31 1.26
CA PRO A 122 -9.45 8.47 0.63
C PRO A 122 -9.11 8.30 -0.85
N PHE A 123 -8.51 7.16 -1.22
CA PHE A 123 -8.15 6.88 -2.62
C PHE A 123 -9.36 6.64 -3.53
N ARG A 124 -10.42 6.01 -3.01
CA ARG A 124 -11.62 5.73 -3.80
C ARG A 124 -12.35 7.03 -4.07
N LEU A 125 -12.55 7.82 -3.00
CA LEU A 125 -13.16 9.14 -3.11
C LEU A 125 -12.38 10.03 -4.10
N TYR A 126 -11.05 10.06 -3.99
CA TYR A 126 -10.22 10.81 -4.94
C TYR A 126 -10.46 10.35 -6.38
N MET A 127 -10.44 9.04 -6.65
CA MET A 127 -10.69 8.50 -7.99
C MET A 127 -12.11 8.76 -8.49
N ASP A 128 -13.10 8.74 -7.60
CA ASP A 128 -14.52 8.95 -7.93
C ASP A 128 -14.83 10.42 -8.24
N GLU A 129 -14.14 11.35 -7.59
CA GLU A 129 -14.30 12.80 -7.77
C GLU A 129 -13.48 13.38 -8.95
N LEU A 130 -12.69 12.57 -9.65
CA LEU A 130 -11.91 13.04 -10.79
C LEU A 130 -12.80 13.61 -11.91
N PRO A 131 -12.36 14.69 -12.58
CA PRO A 131 -13.02 15.15 -13.79
C PRO A 131 -12.88 14.11 -14.93
N PRO A 132 -13.71 14.19 -15.98
CA PRO A 132 -13.46 13.45 -17.21
C PRO A 132 -12.07 13.74 -17.77
N TRP A 133 -11.42 12.72 -18.32
CA TRP A 133 -10.17 12.91 -19.04
C TRP A 133 -10.41 13.76 -20.29
N ASP A 134 -9.54 14.75 -20.49
CA ASP A 134 -9.62 15.67 -21.63
C ASP A 134 -9.01 15.12 -22.93
N GLY A 135 -8.48 13.89 -22.92
CA GLY A 135 -7.87 13.24 -24.08
C GLY A 135 -6.41 13.60 -24.33
N ILE A 136 -5.79 14.43 -23.49
CA ILE A 136 -4.39 14.82 -23.62
C ILE A 136 -3.50 13.89 -22.78
N ASP A 137 -2.51 13.27 -23.41
CA ASP A 137 -1.51 12.44 -22.73
C ASP A 137 -0.54 13.29 -21.91
N ARG A 138 -0.61 13.13 -20.58
CA ARG A 138 0.26 13.81 -19.61
C ARG A 138 1.28 12.87 -18.97
N LEU A 139 1.10 11.56 -19.09
CA LEU A 139 2.01 10.56 -18.54
C LEU A 139 3.32 10.50 -19.31
N THR A 140 3.29 10.53 -20.65
CA THR A 140 4.51 10.45 -21.46
C THR A 140 5.45 11.65 -21.21
N PRO A 141 4.98 12.91 -21.23
CA PRO A 141 5.82 14.05 -20.88
C PRO A 141 6.35 13.98 -19.45
N LEU A 142 5.55 13.49 -18.49
CA LEU A 142 5.97 13.31 -17.09
C LEU A 142 7.10 12.28 -16.96
N ALA A 143 6.97 11.12 -17.62
CA ALA A 143 8.01 10.08 -17.64
C ALA A 143 9.32 10.62 -18.25
N ARG A 144 9.22 11.40 -19.34
CA ARG A 144 10.38 12.01 -20.01
C ARG A 144 11.15 13.00 -19.13
N ARG A 145 10.55 13.54 -18.06
CA ARG A 145 11.27 14.39 -17.09
C ARG A 145 12.35 13.61 -16.32
N VAL A 146 12.24 12.29 -16.25
CA VAL A 146 13.18 11.39 -15.58
C VAL A 146 14.20 10.83 -16.56
N SER A 147 13.74 10.25 -17.68
CA SER A 147 14.60 9.64 -18.69
C SER A 147 13.94 9.62 -20.07
N ALA A 148 14.75 9.75 -21.13
CA ALA A 148 14.29 9.63 -22.51
C ALA A 148 14.24 8.18 -23.02
N LEU A 149 14.65 7.20 -22.20
CA LEU A 149 14.63 5.79 -22.54
C LEU A 149 13.20 5.32 -22.89
N PRO A 150 12.94 4.75 -24.09
CA PRO A 150 11.59 4.32 -24.46
C PRO A 150 11.01 3.25 -23.52
N LEU A 151 11.85 2.32 -23.06
CA LEU A 151 11.48 1.31 -22.07
C LEU A 151 11.02 1.96 -20.74
N TRP A 152 11.64 3.08 -20.35
CA TRP A 152 11.23 3.84 -19.17
C TRP A 152 9.84 4.43 -19.34
N GLY A 153 9.54 5.06 -20.48
CA GLY A 153 8.21 5.59 -20.77
C GLY A 153 7.12 4.53 -20.63
N LYS A 154 7.30 3.38 -21.30
CA LYS A 154 6.37 2.24 -21.23
C LYS A 154 6.22 1.69 -19.81
N GLY A 155 7.35 1.49 -19.12
CA GLY A 155 7.34 0.90 -17.78
C GLY A 155 6.79 1.83 -16.70
N PHE A 156 7.08 3.14 -16.77
CA PHE A 156 6.50 4.14 -15.88
C PHE A 156 4.98 4.24 -16.07
N HIS A 157 4.51 4.24 -17.32
CA HIS A 157 3.08 4.24 -17.64
C HIS A 157 2.37 3.00 -17.07
N THR A 158 2.89 1.81 -17.36
CA THR A 158 2.34 0.54 -16.83
C THR A 158 2.34 0.52 -15.30
N TRP A 159 3.40 1.03 -14.66
CA TRP A 159 3.49 1.13 -13.22
C TRP A 159 2.48 2.12 -12.62
N MET A 160 2.28 3.29 -13.24
CA MET A 160 1.26 4.26 -12.82
C MET A 160 -0.16 3.71 -13.00
N LEU A 161 -0.42 2.92 -14.05
CA LEU A 161 -1.69 2.19 -14.22
C LEU A 161 -1.90 1.18 -13.08
N GLY A 162 -0.85 0.44 -12.70
CA GLY A 162 -0.90 -0.48 -11.56
C GLY A 162 -1.20 0.22 -10.24
N LEU A 163 -0.62 1.39 -10.01
CA LEU A 163 -0.90 2.25 -8.87
C LEU A 163 -2.36 2.75 -8.89
N ALA A 164 -2.84 3.27 -10.02
CA ALA A 164 -4.21 3.73 -10.16
C ALA A 164 -5.24 2.59 -9.98
N ALA A 165 -4.97 1.40 -10.50
CA ALA A 165 -5.83 0.23 -10.33
C ALA A 165 -6.01 -0.16 -8.85
N GLN A 166 -4.92 -0.10 -8.06
CA GLN A 166 -4.99 -0.32 -6.61
C GLN A 166 -5.85 0.75 -5.91
N TRP A 167 -5.73 2.00 -6.34
CA TRP A 167 -6.48 3.15 -5.81
C TRP A 167 -7.96 3.18 -6.23
N GLU A 168 -8.32 2.56 -7.35
CA GLU A 168 -9.72 2.31 -7.75
C GLU A 168 -10.33 1.07 -7.10
N GLY A 169 -9.49 0.09 -6.73
CA GLY A 169 -9.94 -1.12 -6.04
C GLY A 169 -10.13 -2.30 -6.92
N LYS A 170 -9.52 -2.23 -8.09
CA LYS A 170 -9.25 -3.36 -8.95
C LYS A 170 -8.13 -4.18 -8.32
N THR A 171 -8.39 -4.75 -7.14
CA THR A 171 -7.49 -5.68 -6.47
C THR A 171 -7.64 -7.06 -7.12
N GLY A 172 -6.98 -7.24 -8.26
CA GLY A 172 -6.86 -8.53 -8.94
C GLY A 172 -5.68 -9.37 -8.42
N VAL A 173 -5.42 -10.49 -9.09
CA VAL A 173 -4.29 -11.43 -8.82
C VAL A 173 -2.92 -10.73 -8.93
N HIS A 174 -2.84 -9.61 -9.64
CA HIS A 174 -1.59 -8.92 -9.94
C HIS A 174 -1.51 -7.59 -9.18
N ALA A 175 -0.85 -7.60 -8.02
CA ALA A 175 -0.42 -6.37 -7.35
C ALA A 175 0.69 -5.69 -8.15
N ASN A 176 0.87 -4.37 -7.97
CA ASN A 176 1.99 -3.65 -8.55
C ASN A 176 3.31 -4.10 -7.89
N SER A 177 3.88 -5.19 -8.41
CA SER A 177 5.02 -5.90 -7.80
C SER A 177 6.38 -5.43 -8.29
N LEU A 178 6.40 -4.43 -9.18
CA LEU A 178 7.60 -3.81 -9.71
C LEU A 178 7.75 -2.40 -9.13
N ALA A 179 8.97 -2.03 -8.71
CA ALA A 179 9.29 -0.69 -8.22
C ALA A 179 10.28 0.01 -9.16
N PRO A 180 9.94 1.17 -9.73
CA PRO A 180 10.89 2.08 -10.34
C PRO A 180 11.93 2.54 -9.32
N ILE A 181 13.21 2.45 -9.66
CA ILE A 181 14.32 2.93 -8.84
C ILE A 181 15.09 4.01 -9.61
N LEU A 182 15.01 5.24 -9.12
CA LEU A 182 15.66 6.40 -9.72
C LEU A 182 17.10 6.51 -9.21
N ILE A 183 18.06 6.46 -10.13
CA ILE A 183 19.49 6.37 -9.81
C ILE A 183 20.20 7.61 -10.32
N SER A 184 21.02 8.23 -9.49
CA SER A 184 21.98 9.24 -9.95
C SER A 184 23.16 9.25 -9.00
N ALA A 185 24.37 9.14 -9.54
CA ALA A 185 25.61 9.28 -8.78
C ALA A 185 25.75 10.68 -8.18
N GLU A 186 25.25 11.71 -8.88
CA GLU A 186 25.24 13.09 -8.38
C GLU A 186 24.01 13.34 -7.48
N GLN A 187 24.26 14.01 -6.35
CA GLN A 187 23.20 14.51 -5.48
C GLN A 187 22.48 15.70 -6.12
N GLY A 188 21.30 16.05 -5.60
CA GLY A 188 20.58 17.25 -6.06
C GLY A 188 19.76 17.09 -7.34
N ARG A 189 19.57 15.88 -7.88
CA ARG A 189 18.71 15.62 -9.05
C ARG A 189 17.20 15.66 -8.79
N MET A 190 16.76 16.07 -7.59
CA MET A 190 15.35 16.13 -7.18
C MET A 190 14.59 14.78 -7.23
N LYS A 191 15.28 13.64 -7.13
CA LYS A 191 14.67 12.29 -7.19
C LYS A 191 13.59 12.06 -6.14
N SER A 192 13.90 12.29 -4.86
CA SER A 192 12.94 12.08 -3.76
C SER A 192 11.82 13.12 -3.81
N THR A 193 12.11 14.35 -4.26
CA THR A 193 11.10 15.39 -4.52
C THR A 193 10.13 14.97 -5.60
N PHE A 194 10.62 14.38 -6.70
CA PHE A 194 9.78 13.86 -7.78
C PHE A 194 8.89 12.71 -7.29
N CYS A 195 9.44 11.74 -6.55
CA CYS A 195 8.67 10.64 -5.98
C CYS A 195 7.51 11.15 -5.12
N LYS A 196 7.77 12.16 -4.29
CA LYS A 196 6.74 12.83 -3.49
C LYS A 196 5.76 13.63 -4.35
N SER A 197 6.22 14.29 -5.41
CA SER A 197 5.37 15.12 -6.27
C SER A 197 4.42 14.32 -7.16
N LEU A 198 4.62 13.00 -7.31
CA LEU A 198 3.63 12.12 -7.94
C LEU A 198 2.32 12.03 -7.15
N MET A 199 2.37 12.27 -5.84
CA MET A 199 1.20 12.20 -4.97
C MET A 199 0.37 13.49 -5.04
N PRO A 200 -0.94 13.41 -5.32
CA PRO A 200 -1.84 14.56 -5.26
C PRO A 200 -1.79 15.23 -3.89
N LYS A 201 -1.92 16.56 -3.82
CA LYS A 201 -1.83 17.32 -2.56
C LYS A 201 -2.76 16.76 -1.47
N VAL A 202 -3.99 16.41 -1.83
CA VAL A 202 -5.00 15.84 -0.92
C VAL A 202 -4.64 14.44 -0.37
N LEU A 203 -3.78 13.70 -1.08
CA LEU A 203 -3.31 12.36 -0.70
C LEU A 203 -1.86 12.34 -0.18
N GLN A 204 -1.19 13.49 -0.07
CA GLN A 204 0.22 13.59 0.36
C GLN A 204 0.48 12.90 1.71
N ARG A 205 -0.50 12.88 2.63
CA ARG A 205 -0.37 12.20 3.92
C ARG A 205 -0.18 10.68 3.81
N TYR A 206 -0.55 10.08 2.67
CA TYR A 206 -0.42 8.65 2.38
C TYR A 206 0.82 8.32 1.55
N TYR A 207 1.77 9.25 1.51
CA TYR A 207 3.12 9.04 0.99
C TYR A 207 4.08 8.73 2.13
N MET A 208 4.94 7.73 1.96
CA MET A 208 5.99 7.40 2.92
C MET A 208 7.35 7.64 2.30
N ASP A 209 8.17 8.50 2.93
CA ASP A 209 9.52 8.80 2.45
C ASP A 209 10.49 7.62 2.58
N ASN A 210 10.36 6.78 3.61
CA ASN A 210 11.29 5.67 3.84
C ASN A 210 10.62 4.49 4.56
N LEU A 211 10.70 3.30 3.97
CA LEU A 211 10.25 2.05 4.58
C LEU A 211 11.34 1.43 5.48
N LYS A 212 11.17 1.56 6.79
CA LYS A 212 11.99 0.77 7.72
C LYS A 212 11.48 -0.67 7.74
N LEU A 213 12.29 -1.59 7.19
CA LEU A 213 12.10 -3.03 7.35
C LEU A 213 12.48 -3.45 8.77
N THR A 214 11.57 -3.16 9.71
CA THR A 214 11.58 -3.54 11.12
C THR A 214 10.73 -4.80 11.34
N SER A 215 10.37 -5.10 12.60
CA SER A 215 9.62 -6.30 13.01
C SER A 215 8.40 -6.64 12.16
N GLU A 216 8.03 -7.92 12.20
CA GLU A 216 6.88 -8.51 11.50
C GLU A 216 5.58 -7.71 11.74
N GLY A 217 4.76 -7.55 10.69
CA GLY A 217 3.44 -6.89 10.74
C GLY A 217 3.40 -5.38 10.50
N GLN A 218 4.44 -4.61 10.87
CA GLN A 218 4.42 -3.15 10.64
C GLN A 218 4.46 -2.81 9.14
N ALA A 219 5.32 -3.49 8.37
CA ALA A 219 5.44 -3.26 6.94
C ALA A 219 4.14 -3.63 6.19
N GLU A 220 3.51 -4.75 6.55
CA GLU A 220 2.24 -5.19 5.96
C GLU A 220 1.11 -4.19 6.22
N ARG A 221 1.02 -3.64 7.44
CA ARG A 221 0.08 -2.57 7.76
C ARG A 221 0.27 -1.35 6.85
N LEU A 222 1.50 -0.91 6.65
CA LEU A 222 1.81 0.23 5.79
C LEU A 222 1.36 -0.02 4.33
N LEU A 223 1.41 -1.26 3.84
CA LEU A 223 0.93 -1.60 2.50
C LEU A 223 -0.60 -1.47 2.34
N SER A 224 -1.34 -1.57 3.45
CA SER A 224 -2.80 -1.37 3.48
C SER A 224 -3.22 0.07 3.73
N GLU A 225 -2.32 0.93 4.24
CA GLU A 225 -2.64 2.31 4.64
C GLU A 225 -2.05 3.37 3.70
N MET A 226 -0.90 3.08 3.07
CA MET A 226 -0.17 4.03 2.22
C MET A 226 -0.49 3.82 0.73
N GLY A 227 -0.47 4.89 -0.06
CA GLY A 227 -0.68 4.83 -1.51
C GLY A 227 0.61 4.67 -2.29
N LEU A 228 1.68 5.32 -1.81
CA LEU A 228 3.01 5.27 -2.41
C LEU A 228 4.08 5.23 -1.32
N ILE A 229 4.94 4.22 -1.39
CA ILE A 229 6.05 4.03 -0.46
C ILE A 229 7.35 4.22 -1.23
N ASN A 230 8.14 5.21 -0.80
CA ASN A 230 9.48 5.43 -1.31
C ASN A 230 10.51 4.59 -0.54
N LEU A 231 11.30 3.83 -1.30
CA LEU A 231 12.47 3.11 -0.84
C LEU A 231 13.69 4.04 -0.98
N ASP A 232 13.71 5.09 -0.16
CA ASP A 232 14.78 6.08 -0.17
C ASP A 232 16.10 5.45 0.25
N GLU A 233 17.19 5.92 -0.37
CA GLU A 233 18.54 5.39 -0.18
C GLU A 233 18.58 3.86 -0.33
N PHE A 234 18.02 3.36 -1.43
CA PHE A 234 17.88 1.93 -1.70
C PHE A 234 19.19 1.15 -1.54
N ASP A 235 20.33 1.77 -1.82
CA ASP A 235 21.67 1.21 -1.64
C ASP A 235 22.06 0.89 -0.19
N LYS A 236 21.38 1.50 0.79
CA LYS A 236 21.64 1.27 2.23
C LYS A 236 20.89 0.08 2.81
N TYR A 237 19.95 -0.51 2.08
CA TYR A 237 19.29 -1.71 2.56
C TYR A 237 20.28 -2.88 2.61
N ALA A 238 20.35 -3.54 3.77
CA ALA A 238 21.19 -4.71 3.93
C ALA A 238 20.71 -5.85 3.02
N GLU A 239 21.65 -6.62 2.46
CA GLU A 239 21.34 -7.75 1.57
C GLU A 239 20.43 -8.80 2.25
N SER A 240 20.57 -8.98 3.57
CA SER A 240 19.72 -9.85 4.38
C SER A 240 18.25 -9.44 4.40
N LYS A 241 17.93 -8.17 4.15
CA LYS A 241 16.55 -7.64 4.13
C LYS A 241 15.91 -7.65 2.74
N MET A 242 16.69 -7.89 1.68
CA MET A 242 16.17 -7.96 0.31
C MET A 242 15.11 -9.06 0.10
N PRO A 243 15.26 -10.28 0.65
CA PRO A 243 14.22 -11.31 0.53
C PRO A 243 12.88 -10.86 1.13
N LEU A 244 12.92 -10.20 2.30
CA LEU A 244 11.74 -9.66 2.97
C LEU A 244 11.05 -8.59 2.11
N LEU A 245 11.82 -7.63 1.59
CA LEU A 245 11.29 -6.60 0.70
C LEU A 245 10.63 -7.21 -0.55
N LYS A 246 11.30 -8.18 -1.19
CA LYS A 246 10.78 -8.87 -2.38
C LYS A 246 9.47 -9.64 -2.08
N ASN A 247 9.35 -10.20 -0.88
CA ASN A 247 8.14 -10.86 -0.42
C ASN A 247 7.00 -9.85 -0.24
N LEU A 248 7.24 -8.74 0.48
CA LEU A 248 6.28 -7.65 0.66
C LEU A 248 5.78 -7.08 -0.68
N MET A 249 6.68 -6.89 -1.64
CA MET A 249 6.33 -6.43 -2.99
C MET A 249 5.47 -7.42 -3.78
N GLN A 250 5.47 -8.70 -3.43
CA GLN A 250 4.68 -9.73 -4.10
C GLN A 250 3.28 -9.90 -3.47
N MET A 251 3.08 -9.51 -2.22
CA MET A 251 1.80 -9.68 -1.53
C MET A 251 0.69 -8.87 -2.23
N SER A 252 -0.44 -9.53 -2.50
CA SER A 252 -1.66 -8.94 -3.07
C SER A 252 -2.75 -8.73 -2.02
N SER A 253 -2.86 -9.65 -1.06
CA SER A 253 -3.71 -9.57 0.13
C SER A 253 -2.86 -9.56 1.39
N LEU A 254 -3.28 -8.78 2.39
CA LEU A 254 -2.52 -8.56 3.62
C LEU A 254 -3.32 -9.06 4.82
N HIS A 255 -2.76 -9.98 5.60
CA HIS A 255 -3.34 -10.47 6.84
C HIS A 255 -2.85 -9.59 8.00
N VAL A 256 -3.49 -8.43 8.20
CA VAL A 256 -3.01 -7.43 9.17
C VAL A 256 -3.84 -7.46 10.44
N CYS A 257 -3.16 -7.48 11.60
CA CYS A 257 -3.78 -7.17 12.89
C CYS A 257 -3.37 -5.76 13.31
N LYS A 258 -4.33 -4.85 13.47
CA LYS A 258 -4.05 -3.52 14.01
C LYS A 258 -3.72 -3.65 15.50
N ALA A 259 -2.79 -2.84 16.01
CA ALA A 259 -2.21 -2.97 17.35
C ALA A 259 -3.23 -2.99 18.51
N TYR A 260 -4.42 -2.43 18.31
CA TYR A 260 -5.51 -2.36 19.29
C TYR A 260 -6.68 -3.32 18.98
N GLN A 261 -6.64 -4.04 17.85
CA GLN A 261 -7.63 -5.04 17.50
C GLN A 261 -7.11 -6.43 17.90
N ARG A 262 -7.99 -7.30 18.41
CA ARG A 262 -7.62 -8.69 18.76
C ARG A 262 -7.63 -9.63 17.56
N ASN A 263 -8.27 -9.23 16.46
CA ASN A 263 -8.53 -10.07 15.30
C ASN A 263 -7.76 -9.55 14.09
N PHE A 264 -7.14 -10.47 13.36
CA PHE A 264 -6.58 -10.19 12.04
C PHE A 264 -7.71 -9.91 11.05
N ARG A 265 -7.45 -9.00 10.11
CA ARG A 265 -8.32 -8.68 8.99
C ARG A 265 -7.56 -8.74 7.68
N ASP A 266 -8.25 -9.21 6.67
CA ASP A 266 -7.73 -9.25 5.31
C ASP A 266 -7.96 -7.87 4.69
N LEU A 267 -6.88 -7.11 4.55
CA LEU A 267 -6.94 -5.79 3.92
C LEU A 267 -6.34 -5.87 2.51
N PRO A 268 -6.98 -5.22 1.52
CA PRO A 268 -6.39 -5.12 0.20
C PRO A 268 -5.10 -4.30 0.27
N ARG A 269 -4.12 -4.66 -0.53
CA ARG A 269 -2.93 -3.83 -0.72
C ARG A 269 -3.27 -2.61 -1.58
N ILE A 270 -2.91 -1.43 -1.07
CA ILE A 270 -3.06 -0.14 -1.76
C ILE A 270 -1.70 0.39 -2.23
N ALA A 271 -0.65 0.11 -1.47
CA ALA A 271 0.65 0.71 -1.72
C ALA A 271 1.34 0.17 -2.98
N SER A 272 1.79 1.12 -3.80
CA SER A 272 2.83 0.94 -4.80
C SER A 272 4.19 1.38 -4.26
N PHE A 273 5.26 0.85 -4.85
CA PHE A 273 6.63 1.16 -4.46
C PHE A 273 7.34 1.98 -5.53
N ILE A 274 8.14 2.94 -5.09
CA ILE A 274 9.14 3.67 -5.88
C ILE A 274 10.42 3.76 -5.03
N GLY A 275 11.58 4.01 -5.61
CA GLY A 275 12.81 4.14 -4.84
C GLY A 275 13.77 5.13 -5.43
N THR A 276 14.73 5.56 -4.61
CA THR A 276 15.83 6.42 -5.03
C THR A 276 17.15 5.83 -4.59
N SER A 277 18.20 6.04 -5.37
CA SER A 277 19.55 5.73 -4.92
C SER A 277 20.58 6.71 -5.47
N ASN A 278 21.64 6.88 -4.70
CA ASN A 278 22.83 7.62 -5.11
C ASN A 278 23.94 6.71 -5.64
N ARG A 279 23.72 5.40 -5.69
CA ARG A 279 24.68 4.40 -6.17
C ARG A 279 24.07 3.59 -7.29
N SER A 280 24.90 3.21 -8.26
CA SER A 280 24.49 2.33 -9.35
C SER A 280 24.60 0.85 -8.98
N ASP A 281 25.46 0.49 -8.02
CA ASP A 281 25.72 -0.88 -7.60
C ASP A 281 24.69 -1.39 -6.56
N LEU A 282 23.44 -1.52 -7.01
CA LEU A 282 22.28 -1.74 -6.13
C LEU A 282 21.95 -3.19 -5.89
N MET A 283 22.09 -4.03 -6.91
CA MET A 283 21.51 -5.37 -6.89
C MET A 283 22.57 -6.46 -6.88
N SER A 284 22.46 -7.40 -5.96
CA SER A 284 23.42 -8.50 -5.82
C SER A 284 22.98 -9.78 -6.54
N ASP A 285 21.76 -9.85 -7.09
CA ASP A 285 21.19 -11.08 -7.66
C ASP A 285 20.44 -10.83 -8.99
N PRO A 286 20.99 -11.30 -10.13
CA PRO A 286 20.36 -11.23 -11.45
C PRO A 286 18.99 -11.89 -11.53
N THR A 287 18.76 -13.00 -10.82
CA THR A 287 17.57 -13.85 -11.00
C THR A 287 16.34 -13.34 -10.23
N GLY A 288 16.55 -12.63 -9.11
CA GLY A 288 15.48 -12.11 -8.27
C GLY A 288 15.11 -10.64 -8.47
N SER A 289 15.74 -9.94 -9.43
CA SER A 289 15.66 -8.47 -9.59
C SER A 289 14.58 -7.96 -10.55
N ARG A 290 13.74 -8.84 -11.14
CA ARG A 290 12.60 -8.42 -11.99
C ARG A 290 11.59 -7.50 -11.29
N ARG A 291 11.65 -7.40 -9.96
CA ARG A 291 10.80 -6.54 -9.13
C ARG A 291 11.29 -5.09 -9.07
N PHE A 292 12.42 -4.78 -9.69
CA PHE A 292 12.97 -3.42 -9.71
C PHE A 292 13.17 -2.98 -11.16
N PHE A 293 12.89 -1.72 -11.46
CA PHE A 293 13.20 -1.11 -12.75
C PHE A 293 14.14 0.07 -12.52
N CYS A 294 15.43 -0.15 -12.75
CA CYS A 294 16.46 0.84 -12.53
C CYS A 294 16.54 1.80 -13.72
N VAL A 295 16.47 3.09 -13.43
CA VAL A 295 16.60 4.15 -14.44
C VAL A 295 17.58 5.22 -13.95
N GLU A 296 18.49 5.60 -14.83
CA GLU A 296 19.44 6.67 -14.56
C GLU A 296 18.80 8.05 -14.82
N VAL A 297 19.05 8.97 -13.89
CA VAL A 297 18.55 10.35 -13.92
C VAL A 297 19.72 11.28 -14.18
N GLU A 298 19.86 11.69 -15.43
CA GLU A 298 20.99 12.51 -15.88
C GLU A 298 20.88 13.99 -15.51
N LYS A 299 19.66 14.51 -15.34
CA LYS A 299 19.37 15.94 -15.13
C LYS A 299 18.40 16.13 -13.96
N PRO A 300 18.40 17.31 -13.31
CA PRO A 300 17.41 17.60 -12.28
C PRO A 300 15.99 17.46 -12.82
N ILE A 301 15.15 16.72 -12.10
CA ILE A 301 13.78 16.45 -12.52
C ILE A 301 12.90 17.66 -12.23
N ASN A 302 12.21 18.18 -13.26
CA ASN A 302 11.22 19.24 -13.08
C ASN A 302 9.96 18.69 -12.39
N CYS A 303 9.72 19.10 -11.15
CA CYS A 303 8.60 18.66 -10.30
C CYS A 303 7.40 19.63 -10.32
N GLU A 304 7.45 20.71 -11.10
CA GLU A 304 6.40 21.74 -11.17
C GLU A 304 5.33 21.41 -12.20
N GLY A 305 4.14 22.02 -12.05
CA GLY A 305 3.05 21.93 -13.02
C GLY A 305 2.57 20.50 -13.28
N ILE A 306 2.51 19.67 -12.25
CA ILE A 306 1.94 18.32 -12.35
C ILE A 306 0.42 18.44 -12.19
N GLU A 307 -0.32 18.22 -13.27
CA GLU A 307 -1.78 18.24 -13.28
C GLU A 307 -2.33 16.88 -12.79
N HIS A 308 -2.29 16.65 -11.48
CA HIS A 308 -2.67 15.36 -10.88
C HIS A 308 -4.06 14.88 -11.31
N GLU A 309 -5.07 15.76 -11.25
CA GLU A 309 -6.45 15.39 -11.60
C GLU A 309 -6.57 14.83 -13.02
N GLN A 310 -5.94 15.48 -14.01
CA GLN A 310 -5.97 15.00 -15.39
C GLN A 310 -5.07 13.79 -15.63
N ILE A 311 -3.94 13.66 -14.93
CA ILE A 311 -3.10 12.43 -14.99
C ILE A 311 -3.88 11.22 -14.48
N PHE A 312 -4.54 11.35 -13.33
CA PHE A 312 -5.32 10.25 -12.76
C PHE A 312 -6.62 10.01 -13.55
N ALA A 313 -7.22 11.05 -14.16
CA ALA A 313 -8.34 10.88 -15.08
C ALA A 313 -7.93 10.09 -16.34
N GLN A 314 -6.76 10.39 -16.92
CA GLN A 314 -6.17 9.61 -18.02
C GLN A 314 -6.01 8.14 -17.62
N LEU A 315 -5.35 7.87 -16.49
CA LEU A 315 -5.15 6.50 -15.98
C LEU A 315 -6.49 5.76 -15.77
N LYS A 316 -7.49 6.45 -15.20
CA LYS A 316 -8.83 5.91 -14.97
C LYS A 316 -9.53 5.54 -16.28
N ALA A 317 -9.45 6.40 -17.29
CA ALA A 317 -10.01 6.14 -18.61
C ALA A 317 -9.34 4.93 -19.29
N GLU A 318 -8.01 4.89 -19.32
CA GLU A 318 -7.24 3.77 -19.89
C GLU A 318 -7.53 2.44 -19.16
N LEU A 319 -7.68 2.47 -17.83
CA LEU A 319 -8.09 1.29 -17.05
C LEU A 319 -9.53 0.86 -17.33
N ALA A 320 -10.42 1.76 -17.74
CA ALA A 320 -11.79 1.43 -18.15
C ALA A 320 -11.81 0.83 -19.56
N ASP A 321 -10.91 1.27 -20.44
CA ASP A 321 -10.70 0.75 -21.78
C ASP A 321 -9.97 -0.62 -21.79
N GLY A 322 -9.56 -1.11 -20.63
CA GLY A 322 -8.94 -2.43 -20.47
C GLY A 322 -7.44 -2.45 -20.72
N CYS A 323 -6.75 -1.30 -20.64
CA CYS A 323 -5.30 -1.26 -20.72
C CYS A 323 -4.65 -2.14 -19.64
N PRO A 324 -3.67 -3.00 -19.98
CA PRO A 324 -2.99 -3.84 -19.00
C PRO A 324 -2.22 -2.99 -17.98
N TYR A 325 -2.43 -3.28 -16.70
CA TYR A 325 -1.75 -2.61 -15.59
C TYR A 325 -0.68 -3.49 -14.92
N TRP A 326 -0.28 -4.57 -15.59
CA TRP A 326 0.78 -5.50 -15.18
C TRP A 326 1.77 -5.69 -16.32
N PHE A 327 3.00 -6.05 -15.97
CA PHE A 327 4.06 -6.31 -16.94
C PHE A 327 3.89 -7.70 -17.57
N ASP A 328 4.03 -7.78 -18.89
CA ASP A 328 4.16 -9.05 -19.58
C ASP A 328 5.59 -9.63 -19.41
N LYS A 329 5.75 -10.93 -19.69
CA LYS A 329 7.03 -11.64 -19.52
C LYS A 329 8.15 -11.10 -20.42
N GLU A 330 7.79 -10.47 -21.55
CA GLU A 330 8.76 -9.92 -22.48
C GLU A 330 9.34 -8.60 -21.96
N THR A 331 8.47 -7.69 -21.53
CA THR A 331 8.82 -6.44 -20.88
C THR A 331 9.58 -6.69 -19.57
N GLU A 332 9.19 -7.69 -18.77
CA GLU A 332 9.97 -8.10 -17.60
C GLU A 332 11.42 -8.50 -17.97
N ARG A 333 11.61 -9.19 -19.10
CA ARG A 333 12.94 -9.59 -19.59
C ARG A 333 13.73 -8.39 -20.09
N GLU A 334 13.10 -7.46 -20.80
CA GLU A 334 13.73 -6.20 -21.24
C GLU A 334 14.18 -5.36 -20.03
N ILE A 335 13.34 -5.24 -19.00
CA ILE A 335 13.70 -4.55 -17.75
C ILE A 335 14.87 -5.25 -17.06
N GLN A 336 14.88 -6.59 -17.03
CA GLN A 336 15.98 -7.34 -16.44
C GLN A 336 17.30 -7.13 -17.20
N GLN A 337 17.25 -7.03 -18.53
CA GLN A 337 18.42 -6.71 -19.36
C GLN A 337 18.88 -5.26 -19.15
N ASN A 338 17.95 -4.31 -19.09
CA ASN A 338 18.24 -2.90 -18.78
C ASN A 338 18.88 -2.74 -17.40
N ASN A 339 18.52 -3.60 -16.44
CA ASN A 339 19.08 -3.59 -15.10
C ASN A 339 20.54 -4.11 -15.03
N ALA A 340 21.08 -4.70 -16.11
CA ALA A 340 22.41 -5.30 -16.13
C ALA A 340 23.55 -4.40 -15.60
N PRO A 341 23.60 -3.09 -15.95
CA PRO A 341 24.64 -2.19 -15.46
C PRO A 341 24.56 -1.85 -13.96
N PHE A 342 23.42 -2.13 -13.31
CA PHE A 342 23.16 -1.78 -11.91
C PHE A 342 23.37 -2.95 -10.94
N TYR A 343 23.85 -4.09 -11.44
CA TYR A 343 24.27 -5.19 -10.59
C TYR A 343 25.63 -4.89 -9.97
N ARG A 344 25.79 -5.22 -8.69
CA ARG A 344 27.08 -5.17 -8.00
C ARG A 344 28.05 -6.12 -8.69
N THR A 345 29.09 -5.56 -9.30
CA THR A 345 30.27 -6.31 -9.71
C THR A 345 31.00 -6.77 -8.47
N CYS A 346 31.13 -8.08 -8.27
CA CYS A 346 31.91 -8.59 -7.15
C CYS A 346 33.41 -8.39 -7.47
N PRO A 347 34.24 -7.80 -6.60
CA PRO A 347 35.68 -7.69 -6.87
C PRO A 347 36.34 -9.05 -7.13
N ALA A 348 35.83 -10.11 -6.49
CA ALA A 348 36.27 -11.48 -6.75
C ALA A 348 35.91 -11.98 -8.16
N GLU A 349 34.79 -11.50 -8.72
CA GLU A 349 34.36 -11.77 -10.10
C GLU A 349 35.27 -11.07 -11.11
N GLU A 350 35.69 -9.82 -10.87
CA GLU A 350 36.67 -9.15 -11.74
C GLU A 350 38.01 -9.90 -11.76
N VAL A 351 38.50 -10.31 -10.59
CA VAL A 351 39.73 -11.11 -10.50
C VAL A 351 39.54 -12.46 -11.18
N PHE A 352 38.37 -13.09 -11.05
CA PHE A 352 38.04 -14.31 -11.78
C PHE A 352 38.10 -14.09 -13.28
N LEU A 353 37.43 -13.08 -13.83
CA LEU A 353 37.40 -12.78 -15.27
C LEU A 353 38.77 -12.39 -15.82
N SER A 354 39.68 -11.87 -14.98
CA SER A 354 41.09 -11.63 -15.35
C SER A 354 41.93 -12.91 -15.46
N CYS A 355 41.49 -14.01 -14.83
CA CYS A 355 42.22 -15.28 -14.78
C CYS A 355 41.57 -16.37 -15.65
N PHE A 356 40.25 -16.33 -15.81
CA PHE A 356 39.44 -17.39 -16.41
C PHE A 356 38.37 -16.84 -17.36
N ARG A 357 37.93 -17.70 -18.27
CA ARG A 357 36.78 -17.54 -19.17
C ARG A 357 35.77 -18.65 -18.89
N THR A 358 34.49 -18.35 -19.06
CA THR A 358 33.38 -19.30 -18.86
C THR A 358 33.01 -20.06 -20.14
N THR A 359 33.44 -19.56 -21.31
CA THR A 359 33.22 -20.16 -22.62
C THR A 359 34.53 -20.63 -23.24
N ALA A 360 34.55 -21.87 -23.74
CA ALA A 360 35.66 -22.41 -24.51
C ALA A 360 35.47 -22.16 -26.02
N SER A 361 36.55 -21.82 -26.71
CA SER A 361 36.60 -21.87 -28.18
C SER A 361 36.60 -23.33 -28.65
N ALA A 362 36.27 -23.60 -29.92
CA ALA A 362 36.18 -24.96 -30.48
C ALA A 362 37.46 -25.83 -30.33
N LYS A 363 38.61 -25.20 -30.00
CA LYS A 363 39.92 -25.87 -29.80
C LYS A 363 40.37 -25.92 -28.33
N GLU A 364 39.65 -25.28 -27.41
CA GLU A 364 40.05 -25.17 -26.00
C GLU A 364 39.38 -26.27 -25.15
N LYS A 365 40.12 -26.86 -24.22
CA LYS A 365 39.58 -27.81 -23.23
C LYS A 365 39.19 -27.08 -21.96
N TYR A 366 37.99 -27.37 -21.45
CA TYR A 366 37.58 -26.91 -20.12
C TYR A 366 38.46 -27.54 -19.03
N LEU A 367 38.98 -26.70 -18.14
CA LEU A 367 39.50 -27.12 -16.85
C LEU A 367 38.33 -27.42 -15.91
N ARG A 368 38.50 -28.47 -15.10
CA ARG A 368 37.53 -28.88 -14.07
C ARG A 368 38.14 -28.60 -12.71
N LEU A 369 37.88 -27.42 -12.16
CA LEU A 369 38.47 -26.99 -10.90
C LEU A 369 37.42 -26.91 -9.79
N SER A 370 37.76 -27.29 -8.57
CA SER A 370 36.87 -27.07 -7.43
C SER A 370 36.79 -25.57 -7.10
N ALA A 371 35.74 -25.14 -6.38
CA ALA A 371 35.65 -23.75 -5.93
C ALA A 371 36.85 -23.34 -5.05
N ALA A 372 37.41 -24.29 -4.28
CA ALA A 372 38.59 -24.07 -3.47
C ALA A 372 39.87 -23.87 -4.30
N ASP A 373 40.02 -24.63 -5.38
CA ASP A 373 41.17 -24.49 -6.30
C ASP A 373 41.13 -23.14 -7.01
N ILE A 374 39.97 -22.78 -7.56
CA ILE A 374 39.76 -21.48 -8.19
C ILE A 374 40.02 -20.37 -7.18
N TYR A 375 39.42 -20.44 -5.98
CA TYR A 375 39.62 -19.45 -4.92
C TYR A 375 41.11 -19.29 -4.56
N LYS A 376 41.86 -20.40 -4.45
CA LYS A 376 43.29 -20.37 -4.12
C LYS A 376 44.11 -19.70 -5.22
N GLU A 377 43.77 -19.93 -6.49
CA GLU A 377 44.43 -19.27 -7.62
C GLU A 377 44.13 -17.78 -7.67
N LEU A 378 42.88 -17.38 -7.48
CA LEU A 378 42.51 -15.97 -7.45
C LEU A 378 43.16 -15.25 -6.25
N LYS A 379 43.28 -15.92 -5.09
CA LYS A 379 43.91 -15.37 -3.89
C LYS A 379 45.39 -15.06 -4.10
N LYS A 380 46.09 -15.85 -4.91
CA LYS A 380 47.47 -15.56 -5.30
C LYS A 380 47.58 -14.31 -6.18
N ARG A 381 46.58 -14.04 -7.01
CA ARG A 381 46.56 -12.91 -7.94
C ARG A 381 46.18 -11.60 -7.25
N ASN A 382 45.13 -11.63 -6.43
CA ASN A 382 44.69 -10.47 -5.66
C ASN A 382 43.96 -10.90 -4.38
N ALA A 383 44.72 -11.05 -3.29
CA ALA A 383 44.17 -11.45 -2.00
C ALA A 383 43.22 -10.39 -1.39
N ALA A 384 43.40 -9.11 -1.73
CA ALA A 384 42.56 -8.02 -1.20
C ALA A 384 41.14 -8.07 -1.77
N ALA A 385 40.98 -8.41 -3.05
CA ALA A 385 39.69 -8.54 -3.71
C ALA A 385 38.85 -9.74 -3.22
N LEU A 386 39.48 -10.70 -2.53
CA LEU A 386 38.84 -11.89 -1.97
C LEU A 386 38.61 -11.81 -0.45
N ARG A 387 38.88 -10.64 0.15
CA ARG A 387 38.73 -10.43 1.59
C ARG A 387 37.25 -10.56 1.97
N GLY A 388 36.94 -11.47 2.89
CA GLY A 388 35.56 -11.79 3.30
C GLY A 388 34.90 -12.95 2.56
N PHE A 389 35.52 -13.49 1.50
CA PHE A 389 35.04 -14.70 0.82
C PHE A 389 35.73 -15.94 1.40
N ASN A 390 34.95 -17.01 1.58
CA ASN A 390 35.48 -18.37 1.75
C ASN A 390 35.14 -19.20 0.49
N PRO A 391 35.77 -20.37 0.28
CA PRO A 391 35.53 -21.19 -0.91
C PRO A 391 34.05 -21.55 -1.17
N ASN A 392 33.25 -21.73 -0.10
CA ASN A 392 31.83 -22.06 -0.21
C ASN A 392 30.98 -20.85 -0.64
N HIS A 393 31.29 -19.66 -0.13
CA HIS A 393 30.67 -18.42 -0.60
C HIS A 393 31.08 -18.12 -2.06
N PHE A 394 32.34 -18.38 -2.39
CA PHE A 394 32.84 -18.18 -3.75
C PHE A 394 32.20 -19.14 -4.77
N ALA A 395 31.86 -20.36 -4.36
CA ALA A 395 31.08 -21.28 -5.18
C ALA A 395 29.73 -20.68 -5.65
N GLN A 396 29.05 -19.91 -4.78
CA GLN A 396 27.82 -19.21 -5.15
C GLN A 396 28.06 -18.10 -6.18
N VAL A 397 29.18 -17.39 -6.05
CA VAL A 397 29.60 -16.38 -7.05
C VAL A 397 29.82 -17.03 -8.41
N LEU A 398 30.52 -18.17 -8.48
CA LEU A 398 30.74 -18.89 -9.74
C LEU A 398 29.42 -19.30 -10.43
N ILE A 399 28.45 -19.81 -9.65
CA ILE A 399 27.13 -20.15 -10.18
C ILE A 399 26.42 -18.91 -10.72
N LYS A 400 26.46 -17.80 -9.97
CA LYS A 400 25.87 -16.52 -10.38
C LYS A 400 26.49 -15.97 -11.67
N MET A 401 27.79 -16.18 -11.87
CA MET A 401 28.52 -15.83 -13.09
C MET A 401 28.21 -16.74 -14.28
N GLY A 402 27.31 -17.73 -14.13
CA GLY A 402 26.94 -18.67 -15.18
C GLY A 402 28.02 -19.73 -15.45
N VAL A 403 28.95 -19.96 -14.51
CA VAL A 403 29.94 -21.02 -14.64
C VAL A 403 29.25 -22.38 -14.47
N GLU A 404 29.42 -23.26 -15.45
CA GLU A 404 28.79 -24.59 -15.42
C GLU A 404 29.35 -25.43 -14.26
N ARG A 405 28.46 -25.88 -13.37
CA ARG A 405 28.78 -26.74 -12.24
C ARG A 405 28.50 -28.20 -12.60
N LYS A 406 29.50 -29.06 -12.48
CA LYS A 406 29.39 -30.51 -12.69
C LYS A 406 29.64 -31.26 -11.38
N HIS A 407 28.72 -32.17 -11.04
CA HIS A 407 28.88 -33.04 -9.88
C HIS A 407 29.80 -34.21 -10.23
N THR A 408 30.70 -34.57 -9.32
CA THR A 408 31.63 -35.70 -9.44
C THR A 408 31.68 -36.47 -8.12
N GLU A 409 32.25 -37.68 -8.13
CA GLU A 409 32.41 -38.53 -6.95
C GLU A 409 33.24 -37.87 -5.83
N TYR A 410 34.10 -36.91 -6.17
CA TYR A 410 34.95 -36.17 -5.23
C TYR A 410 34.42 -34.77 -4.87
N GLY A 411 33.20 -34.43 -5.31
CA GLY A 411 32.54 -33.15 -5.05
C GLY A 411 32.22 -32.35 -6.31
N ASN A 412 31.88 -31.07 -6.13
CA ASN A 412 31.47 -30.18 -7.23
C ASN A 412 32.68 -29.52 -7.90
N VAL A 413 32.76 -29.64 -9.23
CA VAL A 413 33.76 -28.93 -10.05
C VAL A 413 33.08 -27.93 -10.98
N TYR A 414 33.81 -26.90 -11.36
CA TYR A 414 33.35 -25.80 -12.19
C TYR A 414 34.15 -25.80 -13.50
N LEU A 415 33.45 -25.69 -14.63
CA LEU A 415 34.06 -25.70 -15.95
C LEU A 415 34.55 -24.29 -16.30
N VAL A 416 35.88 -24.14 -16.40
CA VAL A 416 36.51 -22.84 -16.69
C VAL A 416 37.64 -23.02 -17.69
N VAL A 417 37.96 -21.98 -18.44
CA VAL A 417 39.11 -21.95 -19.36
C VAL A 417 40.09 -20.91 -18.84
N ARG A 418 41.38 -21.23 -18.75
CA ARG A 418 42.38 -20.27 -18.29
C ARG A 418 42.62 -19.21 -19.37
N ARG A 419 42.73 -17.94 -18.97
CA ARG A 419 43.12 -16.84 -19.85
C ARG A 419 44.61 -16.85 -20.17
#